data_AF-A0A2H0L5R0-F1
#
_entry.id   AF-A0A2H0L5R0-F1
#
_cell.length_a   1.000
_cell.length_b   1.000
_cell.length_c   1.000
_cell.angle_alpha   90.00
_cell.angle_beta   90.00
_cell.angle_gamma   90.00
#
_symmetry.space_group_name_H-M   'P 1'
#
loop_
_entity.id
_entity.type
_entity.pdbx_description
1 polymer ?
#
loop_
_entity_poly.entity_id
_entity_poly.type
_entity_poly.pdbx_seq_one_letter_code
_entity_poly.pdbx_strand_id
1 'polypeptide(L)'
;MEQAYEFDGFPIMGCWEFETITFKVDQKTALEFRKFQQKLEKETKAKMPFGKVLQKLLEGVKPETIKPRKTKAPQKVTRYIPAETKRETVARHNGKCAFPNCNKPYQEIHHPHRFAIKKSHENIVPLCKNHHHIAHAGLVKNEEQVPALWSVKTERDWNDYKSRVDVMVKRY
;
A
#
# COMPACT_ATOMS: atom_id res chain seq x y z
N MET A 1 -28.67 35.27 -52.48
CA MET A 1 -27.52 34.36 -52.44
C MET A 1 -26.94 34.43 -51.04
N GLU A 2 -27.49 33.61 -50.15
CA GLU A 2 -26.91 33.34 -48.84
C GLU A 2 -25.67 32.48 -49.05
N GLN A 3 -24.51 32.94 -48.60
CA GLN A 3 -23.34 32.08 -48.43
C GLN A 3 -23.20 31.81 -46.93
N ALA A 4 -23.56 30.58 -46.57
CA ALA A 4 -23.23 29.98 -45.29
C ALA A 4 -21.70 29.89 -45.18
N TYR A 5 -21.12 30.43 -44.11
CA TYR A 5 -19.78 30.06 -43.69
C TYR A 5 -19.92 29.03 -42.57
N GLU A 6 -19.39 27.85 -42.84
CA GLU A 6 -19.33 26.72 -41.95
C GLU A 6 -18.14 26.97 -41.00
N PHE A 7 -18.42 27.28 -39.74
CA PHE A 7 -17.37 27.48 -38.74
C PHE A 7 -17.01 26.13 -38.15
N ASP A 8 -15.97 25.51 -38.73
CA ASP A 8 -15.39 24.27 -38.26
C ASP A 8 -15.02 24.34 -36.78
N GLY A 9 -15.41 23.29 -36.07
CA GLY A 9 -15.35 23.18 -34.62
C GLY A 9 -13.95 23.45 -34.06
N PHE A 10 -13.87 24.50 -33.26
CA PHE A 10 -12.78 24.68 -32.32
C PHE A 10 -12.84 23.57 -31.26
N PRO A 11 -11.73 22.86 -30.98
CA PRO A 11 -11.70 21.86 -29.93
C PRO A 11 -11.91 22.56 -28.59
N ILE A 12 -12.94 22.10 -27.87
CA ILE A 12 -13.20 22.39 -26.45
C ILE A 12 -11.88 22.29 -25.68
N MET A 13 -11.29 23.46 -25.38
CA MET A 13 -10.13 23.59 -24.52
C MET A 13 -10.43 22.90 -23.19
N GLY A 14 -9.53 21.99 -22.81
CA GLY A 14 -9.63 21.19 -21.59
C GLY A 14 -10.08 22.04 -20.40
N CYS A 15 -11.16 21.59 -19.79
CA CYS A 15 -11.61 22.07 -18.49
C CYS A 15 -10.44 21.86 -17.52
N TRP A 16 -9.82 22.94 -17.04
CA TRP A 16 -8.82 22.84 -15.99
C TRP A 16 -9.54 22.38 -14.73
N GLU A 17 -9.38 21.10 -14.37
CA GLU A 17 -9.93 20.57 -13.12
C GLU A 17 -9.16 21.23 -11.96
N PHE A 18 -9.83 22.18 -11.30
CA PHE A 18 -9.32 22.79 -10.07
C PHE A 18 -9.82 21.97 -8.88
N GLU A 19 -8.90 21.34 -8.16
CA GLU A 19 -9.21 20.70 -6.88
C GLU A 19 -9.00 21.69 -5.74
N THR A 20 -9.98 21.77 -4.82
CA THR A 20 -9.87 22.57 -3.61
C THR A 20 -9.45 21.67 -2.45
N ILE A 21 -8.26 21.93 -1.91
CA ILE A 21 -7.73 21.21 -0.74
C ILE A 21 -7.84 22.15 0.46
N THR A 22 -8.55 21.73 1.50
CA THR A 22 -8.62 22.45 2.78
C THR A 22 -7.92 21.65 3.86
N PHE A 23 -7.00 22.28 4.59
CA PHE A 23 -6.31 21.64 5.70
C PHE A 23 -6.07 22.65 6.82
N LYS A 24 -6.16 22.16 8.05
CA LYS A 24 -5.86 22.95 9.25
C LYS A 24 -4.38 22.87 9.52
N VAL A 25 -3.77 24.02 9.83
CA VAL A 25 -2.34 24.15 10.07
C VAL A 25 -2.14 24.75 11.45
N ASP A 26 -1.18 24.21 12.20
CA ASP A 26 -0.79 24.77 13.51
C ASP A 26 -0.28 26.20 13.38
N GLN A 27 -0.48 27.01 14.42
CA GLN A 27 -0.14 28.44 14.40
C GLN A 27 1.35 28.68 14.10
N LYS A 28 2.24 27.81 14.59
CA LYS A 28 3.68 27.89 14.34
C LYS A 28 4.01 27.67 12.86
N THR A 29 3.45 26.61 12.27
CA THR A 29 3.64 26.26 10.85
C THR A 29 3.07 27.34 9.93
N ALA A 30 1.91 27.92 10.28
CA ALA A 30 1.32 29.03 9.55
C ALA A 30 2.22 30.29 9.57
N LEU A 31 2.88 30.57 10.71
CA LEU A 31 3.80 31.69 10.84
C LEU A 31 5.08 31.48 10.00
N GLU A 32 5.66 30.28 10.04
CA GLU A 32 6.83 29.93 9.23
C GLU A 32 6.52 30.03 7.73
N PHE A 33 5.34 29.55 7.30
CA PHE A 33 4.91 29.65 5.92
C PHE A 33 4.74 31.11 5.46
N ARG A 34 4.20 31.99 6.30
CA ARG A 34 4.11 33.44 6.01
C ARG A 34 5.49 34.08 5.87
N LYS A 35 6.45 33.73 6.74
CA LYS A 35 7.83 34.21 6.63
C LYS A 35 8.48 33.73 5.33
N PHE A 36 8.21 32.50 4.92
CA PHE A 36 8.67 31.94 3.65
C PHE A 36 8.11 32.70 2.44
N GLN A 37 6.79 32.97 2.43
CA GLN A 37 6.16 33.79 1.38
C GLN A 37 6.81 35.19 1.30
N GLN A 38 6.97 35.88 2.44
CA GLN A 38 7.59 37.21 2.46
C GLN A 38 9.04 37.20 1.96
N LYS A 39 9.78 36.11 2.21
CA LYS A 39 11.14 35.95 1.70
C LYS A 39 11.14 35.85 0.16
N LEU A 40 10.26 35.01 -0.40
CA LEU A 40 10.13 34.87 -1.85
C LEU A 40 9.68 36.17 -2.53
N GLU A 41 8.73 36.90 -1.92
CA GLU A 41 8.26 38.19 -2.45
C GLU A 41 9.36 39.27 -2.45
N LYS A 42 10.26 39.25 -1.46
CA LYS A 42 11.44 40.14 -1.44
C LYS A 42 12.44 39.79 -2.55
N GLU A 43 12.65 38.50 -2.81
CA GLU A 43 13.57 38.02 -3.84
C GLU A 43 13.02 38.27 -5.26
N THR A 44 11.72 38.09 -5.47
CA THR A 44 11.06 38.27 -6.78
C THR A 44 10.49 39.67 -7.01
N LYS A 45 10.54 40.56 -6.00
CA LYS A 45 9.99 41.94 -6.03
C LYS A 45 8.54 42.01 -6.53
N ALA A 46 7.78 40.94 -6.35
CA ALA A 46 6.39 40.82 -6.79
C ALA A 46 5.61 40.00 -5.78
N LYS A 47 4.30 40.29 -5.66
CA LYS A 47 3.40 39.53 -4.79
C LYS A 47 3.16 38.15 -5.40
N MET A 48 3.36 37.10 -4.60
CA MET A 48 3.27 35.73 -5.09
C MET A 48 1.94 35.07 -4.70
N PRO A 49 1.21 34.43 -5.65
CA PRO A 49 0.03 33.65 -5.32
C PRO A 49 0.42 32.35 -4.60
N PHE A 50 -0.45 31.89 -3.68
CA PHE A 50 -0.21 30.74 -2.82
C PHE A 50 0.24 29.48 -3.59
N GLY A 51 -0.36 29.20 -4.75
CA GLY A 51 -0.01 28.04 -5.56
C GLY A 51 1.46 28.02 -6.00
N LYS A 52 2.03 29.19 -6.34
CA LYS A 52 3.46 29.29 -6.72
C LYS A 52 4.39 29.15 -5.51
N VAL A 53 3.97 29.63 -4.35
CA VAL A 53 4.71 29.44 -3.09
C VAL A 53 4.78 27.94 -2.74
N LEU A 54 3.67 27.22 -2.91
CA LEU A 54 3.61 25.79 -2.67
C LEU A 54 4.49 25.01 -3.66
N GLN A 55 4.48 25.39 -4.94
CA GLN A 55 5.36 24.77 -5.95
C GLN A 55 6.85 24.93 -5.58
N LYS A 56 7.26 26.11 -5.11
CA LYS A 56 8.63 26.36 -4.63
C LYS A 56 8.98 25.56 -3.36
N LEU A 57 8.01 25.34 -2.48
CA LEU A 57 8.21 24.48 -1.32
C LEU A 57 8.41 23.02 -1.75
N LEU A 58 7.63 22.53 -2.71
CA LEU A 58 7.73 21.17 -3.26
C LEU A 58 9.03 20.93 -4.03
N GLU A 59 9.59 21.93 -4.71
CA GLU A 59 10.93 21.83 -5.34
C GLU A 59 12.04 21.48 -4.34
N GLY A 60 11.91 21.91 -3.08
CA GLY A 60 12.86 21.61 -1.99
C GLY A 60 12.65 20.22 -1.37
N VAL A 61 11.45 19.64 -1.52
CA VAL A 61 11.15 18.27 -1.13
C VAL A 61 11.63 17.38 -2.27
N LYS A 62 12.90 16.97 -2.23
CA LYS A 62 13.35 15.86 -3.06
C LYS A 62 12.36 14.72 -2.83
N PRO A 63 11.70 14.16 -3.86
CA PRO A 63 11.07 12.87 -3.66
C PRO A 63 12.18 11.98 -3.14
N GLU A 64 12.02 11.40 -1.96
CA GLU A 64 12.82 10.24 -1.60
C GLU A 64 12.52 9.23 -2.69
N THR A 65 13.38 9.21 -3.71
CA THR A 65 13.40 8.13 -4.66
C THR A 65 13.60 6.90 -3.80
N ILE A 66 12.55 6.10 -3.68
CA ILE A 66 12.68 4.70 -3.30
C ILE A 66 13.64 4.17 -4.36
N LYS A 67 14.94 4.16 -4.07
CA LYS A 67 15.94 3.70 -5.02
C LYS A 67 15.50 2.30 -5.41
N PRO A 68 15.19 2.01 -6.68
CA PRO A 68 14.93 0.64 -7.07
C PRO A 68 16.21 -0.12 -6.77
N ARG A 69 16.16 -0.97 -5.73
CA ARG A 69 17.23 -1.92 -5.41
C ARG A 69 17.52 -2.65 -6.71
N LYS A 70 18.75 -2.51 -7.26
CA LYS A 70 19.19 -3.10 -8.54
C LYS A 70 18.39 -4.36 -8.84
N THR A 71 17.41 -4.27 -9.74
CA THR A 71 16.55 -5.40 -10.05
C THR A 71 17.41 -6.39 -10.81
N LYS A 72 17.88 -7.41 -10.09
CA LYS A 72 18.30 -8.66 -10.72
C LYS A 72 17.14 -9.07 -11.65
N ALA A 73 17.46 -9.58 -12.84
CA ALA A 73 16.45 -10.15 -13.76
C ALA A 73 15.40 -10.93 -12.96
N PRO A 74 14.10 -10.87 -13.31
CA PRO A 74 13.01 -11.36 -12.47
C PRO A 74 13.30 -12.78 -12.05
N GLN A 75 13.78 -12.94 -10.82
CA GLN A 75 14.16 -14.25 -10.32
C GLN A 75 12.87 -15.02 -10.15
N LYS A 76 12.78 -16.20 -10.78
CA LYS A 76 11.64 -17.09 -10.64
C LYS A 76 11.35 -17.26 -9.15
N VAL A 77 10.19 -16.79 -8.69
CA VAL A 77 9.83 -16.87 -7.28
C VAL A 77 9.69 -18.34 -6.90
N THR A 78 10.61 -18.83 -6.08
CA THR A 78 10.58 -20.20 -5.56
C THR A 78 9.74 -20.25 -4.29
N ARG A 79 9.42 -21.45 -3.81
CA ARG A 79 8.70 -21.62 -2.52
C ARG A 79 9.57 -21.21 -1.32
N TYR A 80 10.89 -21.14 -1.50
CA TYR A 80 11.82 -20.77 -0.45
C TYR A 80 11.70 -19.27 -0.12
N ILE A 81 11.34 -18.99 1.13
CA ILE A 81 11.22 -17.61 1.63
C ILE A 81 12.63 -17.08 1.95
N PRO A 82 13.07 -15.98 1.30
CA PRO A 82 14.36 -15.37 1.60
C PRO A 82 14.50 -15.00 3.08
N ALA A 83 15.70 -15.19 3.63
CA ALA A 83 15.97 -14.95 5.05
C ALA A 83 15.68 -13.51 5.47
N GLU A 84 15.96 -12.54 4.59
CA GLU A 84 15.66 -11.11 4.81
C GLU A 84 14.15 -10.89 5.00
N THR A 85 13.33 -11.35 4.06
CA THR A 85 11.85 -11.26 4.11
C THR A 85 11.27 -11.98 5.32
N LYS A 86 11.84 -13.12 5.71
CA LYS A 86 11.44 -13.85 6.91
C LYS A 86 11.74 -13.02 8.17
N ARG A 87 12.96 -12.48 8.30
CA ARG A 87 13.37 -11.68 9.46
C ARG A 87 12.52 -10.42 9.61
N GLU A 88 12.28 -9.71 8.51
CA GLU A 88 11.45 -8.49 8.49
C GLU A 88 10.02 -8.80 8.94
N THR A 89 9.41 -9.84 8.37
CA THR A 89 8.07 -10.30 8.74
C THR A 89 7.97 -10.67 10.21
N VAL A 90 8.95 -11.40 10.74
CA VAL A 90 9.00 -11.78 12.16
C VAL A 90 9.18 -10.56 13.07
N ALA A 91 10.04 -9.62 12.68
CA ALA A 91 10.30 -8.40 13.45
C ALA A 91 9.04 -7.52 13.57
N ARG A 92 8.26 -7.39 12.49
CA ARG A 92 6.97 -6.64 12.47
C ARG A 92 5.95 -7.17 13.48
N HIS A 93 6.03 -8.44 13.85
CA HIS A 93 5.14 -9.08 14.83
C HIS A 93 5.86 -9.43 16.15
N ASN A 94 7.02 -8.82 16.42
CA ASN A 94 7.81 -9.04 17.64
C ASN A 94 8.10 -10.51 17.96
N GLY A 95 8.28 -11.37 16.93
CA GLY A 95 8.51 -12.79 17.15
C GLY A 95 7.29 -13.58 17.65
N LYS A 96 6.09 -13.02 17.52
CA LYS A 96 4.85 -13.65 17.98
C LYS A 96 3.94 -14.03 16.82
N CYS A 97 2.94 -14.83 17.14
CA CYS A 97 1.85 -15.14 16.23
C CYS A 97 1.08 -13.87 15.87
N ALA A 98 0.83 -13.67 14.58
CA ALA A 98 0.07 -12.53 14.06
C ALA A 98 -1.45 -12.64 14.28
N PHE A 99 -1.96 -13.81 14.66
CA PHE A 99 -3.38 -14.00 14.88
C PHE A 99 -3.87 -13.13 16.06
N PRO A 100 -5.02 -12.45 15.94
CA PRO A 100 -5.54 -11.57 16.99
C PRO A 100 -5.60 -12.25 18.35
N ASN A 101 -5.21 -11.50 19.39
CA ASN A 101 -5.22 -11.95 20.78
C ASN A 101 -4.34 -13.19 21.05
N CYS A 102 -3.42 -13.55 20.15
CA CYS A 102 -2.47 -14.64 20.37
C CYS A 102 -1.11 -14.11 20.83
N ASN A 103 -0.65 -14.55 21.99
CA ASN A 103 0.67 -14.18 22.53
C ASN A 103 1.73 -15.28 22.37
N LYS A 104 1.41 -16.38 21.68
CA LYS A 104 2.33 -17.51 21.49
C LYS A 104 3.47 -17.13 20.52
N PRO A 105 4.68 -17.69 20.71
CA PRO A 105 5.77 -17.48 19.76
C PRO A 105 5.40 -18.03 18.38
N TYR A 106 5.92 -17.41 17.32
CA TYR A 106 5.74 -17.94 15.98
C TYR A 106 6.54 -19.24 15.79
N GLN A 107 6.03 -20.11 14.94
CA GLN A 107 6.68 -21.38 14.58
C GLN A 107 6.74 -21.53 13.06
N GLU A 108 5.70 -21.08 12.35
CA GLU A 108 5.55 -21.28 10.91
C GLU A 108 5.23 -19.94 10.23
N ILE A 109 5.68 -19.80 8.97
CA ILE A 109 5.34 -18.64 8.15
C ILE A 109 4.17 -19.04 7.26
N HIS A 110 3.12 -18.24 7.35
CA HIS A 110 1.88 -18.44 6.63
C HIS A 110 1.79 -17.54 5.41
N HIS A 111 1.22 -18.07 4.32
CA HIS A 111 0.83 -17.30 3.14
C HIS A 111 -0.70 -17.12 3.14
N PRO A 112 -1.24 -15.95 3.58
CA PRO A 112 -2.68 -15.72 3.60
C PRO A 112 -3.30 -15.80 2.20
N HIS A 113 -2.54 -15.35 1.19
CA HIS A 113 -2.76 -15.70 -0.20
C HIS A 113 -1.89 -16.91 -0.55
N ARG A 114 -2.51 -18.07 -0.78
CA ARG A 114 -1.78 -19.33 -0.98
C ARG A 114 -0.69 -19.19 -2.05
N PHE A 115 0.53 -19.62 -1.72
CA PHE A 115 1.68 -19.54 -2.62
C PHE A 115 1.43 -20.27 -3.95
N ALA A 116 0.70 -21.39 -3.92
CA ALA A 116 0.37 -22.16 -5.12
C ALA A 116 -0.36 -21.32 -6.20
N ILE A 117 -1.07 -20.27 -5.78
CA ILE A 117 -1.84 -19.39 -6.67
C ILE A 117 -1.04 -18.12 -6.97
N LYS A 118 -0.73 -17.32 -5.94
CA LYS A 118 -0.12 -15.98 -6.13
C LYS A 118 1.37 -16.06 -6.49
N LYS A 119 2.05 -17.16 -6.13
CA LYS A 119 3.52 -17.32 -6.28
C LYS A 119 4.31 -16.10 -5.80
N SER A 120 3.92 -15.56 -4.65
CA SER A 120 4.52 -14.36 -4.04
C SER A 120 4.78 -14.57 -2.55
N HIS A 121 5.73 -13.82 -2.01
CA HIS A 121 6.05 -13.75 -0.58
C HIS A 121 5.61 -12.42 0.05
N GLU A 122 4.79 -11.65 -0.66
CA GLU A 122 4.11 -10.49 -0.10
C GLU A 122 3.07 -10.91 0.94
N ASN A 123 2.92 -10.08 1.98
CA ASN A 123 1.91 -10.25 3.02
C ASN A 123 1.95 -11.61 3.74
N ILE A 124 3.11 -12.27 3.76
CA ILE A 124 3.34 -13.42 4.63
C ILE A 124 3.26 -12.97 6.09
N VAL A 125 2.78 -13.87 6.95
CA VAL A 125 2.64 -13.59 8.39
C VAL A 125 3.19 -14.74 9.24
N PRO A 126 3.79 -14.45 10.40
CA PRO A 126 4.25 -15.48 11.32
C PRO A 126 3.08 -16.00 12.17
N LEU A 127 2.89 -17.32 12.23
CA LEU A 127 1.85 -17.96 13.04
C LEU A 127 2.46 -19.02 13.97
N CYS A 128 1.78 -19.27 15.10
CA CYS A 128 2.03 -20.49 15.87
C CYS A 128 1.41 -21.70 15.14
N LYS A 129 1.88 -22.91 15.44
CA LYS A 129 1.40 -24.15 14.78
C LYS A 129 -0.12 -24.30 14.79
N ASN A 130 -0.77 -23.96 15.91
CA ASN A 130 -2.23 -24.06 16.03
C ASN A 130 -2.95 -23.11 15.06
N HIS A 131 -2.58 -21.83 15.02
CA HIS A 131 -3.22 -20.87 14.11
C HIS A 131 -2.86 -21.12 12.66
N HIS A 132 -1.66 -21.65 12.38
CA HIS A 132 -1.29 -22.08 11.04
C HIS A 132 -2.17 -23.26 10.58
N HIS A 133 -2.41 -24.25 11.45
CA HIS A 133 -3.33 -25.35 11.16
C HIS A 133 -4.77 -24.87 10.95
N ILE A 134 -5.27 -23.94 11.79
CA ILE A 134 -6.62 -23.35 11.65
C ILE A 134 -6.75 -22.60 10.30
N ALA A 135 -5.71 -21.87 9.90
CA ALA A 135 -5.68 -21.18 8.60
C ALA A 135 -5.76 -22.16 7.42
N HIS A 136 -4.93 -23.22 7.42
CA HIS A 136 -5.00 -24.27 6.41
C HIS A 136 -6.24 -25.17 6.50
N ALA A 137 -6.95 -25.13 7.64
CA ALA A 137 -8.27 -25.72 7.77
C ALA A 137 -9.36 -24.85 7.11
N GLY A 138 -9.05 -23.68 6.55
CA GLY A 138 -10.04 -22.77 5.94
C GLY A 138 -10.98 -22.14 6.97
N LEU A 139 -10.56 -22.11 8.24
CA LEU A 139 -11.37 -21.65 9.38
C LEU A 139 -11.01 -20.21 9.79
N VAL A 140 -10.27 -19.47 8.98
CA VAL A 140 -9.95 -18.05 9.23
C VAL A 140 -10.80 -17.16 8.33
N LYS A 141 -11.58 -16.27 8.94
CA LYS A 141 -12.32 -15.21 8.24
C LYS A 141 -11.41 -14.04 7.93
N ASN A 142 -11.64 -13.41 6.78
CA ASN A 142 -10.89 -12.25 6.29
C ASN A 142 -9.37 -12.48 6.20
N GLU A 143 -8.96 -13.72 5.96
CA GLU A 143 -7.54 -14.10 5.94
C GLU A 143 -6.72 -13.27 4.94
N GLU A 144 -7.32 -12.78 3.86
CA GLU A 144 -6.64 -11.95 2.85
C GLU A 144 -6.40 -10.51 3.33
N GLN A 145 -7.09 -10.08 4.38
CA GLN A 145 -6.97 -8.75 4.96
C GLN A 145 -5.91 -8.73 6.07
N VAL A 146 -5.75 -7.57 6.70
CA VAL A 146 -4.81 -7.40 7.82
C VAL A 146 -5.16 -8.34 8.98
N PRO A 147 -4.15 -8.90 9.69
CA PRO A 147 -4.40 -9.87 10.76
C PRO A 147 -5.36 -9.38 11.84
N ALA A 148 -5.41 -8.08 12.13
CA ALA A 148 -6.34 -7.48 13.09
C ALA A 148 -7.82 -7.77 12.81
N LEU A 149 -8.19 -8.06 11.56
CA LEU A 149 -9.57 -8.35 11.13
C LEU A 149 -9.87 -9.85 11.06
N TRP A 150 -8.92 -10.70 11.45
CA TRP A 150 -9.07 -12.14 11.42
C TRP A 150 -9.92 -12.63 12.58
N SER A 151 -10.73 -13.65 12.30
CA SER A 151 -11.51 -14.35 13.32
C SER A 151 -11.67 -15.81 12.93
N VAL A 152 -11.93 -16.67 13.91
CA VAL A 152 -12.18 -18.09 13.66
C VAL A 152 -13.61 -18.27 13.18
N LYS A 153 -13.81 -19.02 12.09
CA LYS A 153 -15.11 -19.51 11.64
C LYS A 153 -15.42 -20.85 12.30
N THR A 154 -16.69 -21.11 12.57
CA THR A 154 -17.17 -22.40 13.08
C THR A 154 -17.11 -23.49 12.01
N GLU A 155 -17.38 -23.13 10.76
CA GLU A 155 -17.44 -24.06 9.64
C GLU A 155 -16.50 -23.64 8.50
N ARG A 156 -16.00 -24.66 7.80
CA ARG A 156 -15.21 -24.48 6.58
C ARG A 156 -16.14 -24.18 5.42
N ASP A 157 -15.81 -23.14 4.65
CA ASP A 157 -16.42 -22.89 3.35
C ASP A 157 -15.75 -23.77 2.29
N TRP A 158 -16.50 -24.73 1.75
CA TRP A 158 -16.02 -25.62 0.68
C TRP A 158 -16.01 -24.98 -0.70
N ASN A 159 -16.75 -23.89 -0.89
CA ASN A 159 -16.78 -23.15 -2.14
C ASN A 159 -15.61 -22.17 -2.25
N ASP A 160 -14.94 -21.88 -1.14
CA ASP A 160 -13.71 -21.08 -1.13
C ASP A 160 -12.58 -21.80 -1.90
N TYR A 161 -11.95 -21.06 -2.80
CA TYR A 161 -10.85 -21.55 -3.63
C TYR A 161 -9.68 -22.04 -2.76
N LYS A 162 -9.44 -21.41 -1.59
CA LYS A 162 -8.36 -21.79 -0.68
C LYS A 162 -8.58 -23.16 -0.08
N SER A 163 -9.81 -23.48 0.33
CA SER A 163 -10.17 -24.80 0.86
C SER A 163 -9.85 -25.90 -0.15
N ARG A 164 -10.10 -25.66 -1.44
CA ARG A 164 -9.77 -26.61 -2.52
C ARG A 164 -8.26 -26.78 -2.68
N VAL A 165 -7.50 -25.69 -2.68
CA VAL A 165 -6.03 -25.74 -2.80
C VAL A 165 -5.39 -26.43 -1.59
N ASP A 166 -5.85 -26.17 -0.38
CA ASP A 166 -5.30 -26.79 0.83
C ASP A 166 -5.52 -28.31 0.84
N VAL A 167 -6.65 -28.80 0.31
CA VAL A 167 -6.89 -30.24 0.12
C VAL A 167 -5.96 -30.83 -0.93
N MET A 168 -5.74 -30.13 -2.05
CA MET A 168 -4.86 -30.61 -3.12
C MET A 168 -3.40 -30.67 -2.67
N VAL A 169 -2.90 -29.66 -1.97
CA VAL A 169 -1.50 -29.59 -1.52
C VAL A 169 -1.20 -30.63 -0.46
N LYS A 170 -2.17 -31.05 0.36
CA LYS A 170 -1.99 -32.13 1.35
C LYS A 170 -1.87 -33.53 0.74
N ARG A 171 -2.27 -33.73 -0.51
CA ARG A 171 -2.25 -35.04 -1.18
C ARG A 171 -0.90 -35.39 -1.81
N TYR A 172 0.04 -34.45 -1.86
CA TYR A 172 1.39 -34.61 -2.39
C TYR A 172 2.42 -34.33 -1.30
#